data_AF-A0A3P3QNW6-F1
#
_entry.id   AF-A0A3P3QNW6-F1
#
_cell.length_a   1.000
_cell.length_b   1.000
_cell.length_c   1.000
_cell.angle_alpha   90.00
_cell.angle_beta   90.00
_cell.angle_gamma   90.00
#
_symmetry.space_group_name_H-M   'P 1'
#
loop_
_entity.id
_entity.type
_entity.pdbx_description
1 polymer ?
#
loop_
_entity_poly.entity_id
_entity_poly.type
_entity_poly.pdbx_seq_one_letter_code
_entity_poly.pdbx_strand_id
1 'polypeptide(L)'
;MGIKWHALKTAEQKEQERLDSLCAQCRTERDRKMLDVVNWYQRYERETRLGLPHTLSIEQIDQYATALADIPEQAGFPEQVVWPEHPAP
;
A
#
# COMPACT_ATOMS: atom_id res chain seq x y z
N MET A 1 -33.85 6.55 36.09
CA MET A 1 -32.43 6.28 35.76
C MET A 1 -32.37 4.99 34.97
N GLY A 2 -32.15 5.06 33.66
CA GLY A 2 -32.05 3.86 32.81
C GLY A 2 -30.65 3.27 32.89
N ILE A 3 -30.55 1.98 33.20
CA ILE A 3 -29.29 1.25 33.16
C ILE A 3 -28.78 1.31 31.72
N LYS A 4 -27.63 1.97 31.50
CA LYS A 4 -26.92 1.94 30.22
C LYS A 4 -26.24 0.58 30.10
N TRP A 5 -26.94 -0.37 29.49
CA TRP A 5 -26.33 -1.62 29.08
C TRP A 5 -25.34 -1.31 27.94
N HIS A 6 -24.04 -1.36 28.23
CA HIS A 6 -23.05 -1.43 27.16
C HIS A 6 -23.19 -2.79 26.50
N ALA A 7 -23.64 -2.83 25.25
CA ALA A 7 -23.63 -4.05 24.45
C ALA A 7 -22.18 -4.54 24.34
N LEU A 8 -21.88 -5.65 25.01
CA LEU A 8 -20.58 -6.31 24.88
C LEU A 8 -20.48 -6.84 23.45
N LYS A 9 -19.41 -6.47 22.74
CA LYS A 9 -19.15 -6.99 21.40
C LYS A 9 -18.94 -8.50 21.45
N THR A 10 -19.42 -9.21 20.44
CA THR A 10 -19.12 -10.63 20.29
C THR A 10 -17.64 -10.80 19.89
N ALA A 11 -17.10 -12.01 20.08
CA ALA A 11 -15.74 -12.34 19.64
C ALA A 11 -15.56 -12.11 18.13
N GLU A 12 -16.58 -12.44 17.33
CA GLU A 12 -16.63 -12.23 15.89
C GLU A 12 -16.57 -10.75 15.51
N GLN A 13 -17.34 -9.89 16.19
CA GLN A 13 -17.29 -8.44 15.93
C GLN A 13 -15.93 -7.84 16.25
N LYS A 14 -15.31 -8.27 17.35
CA LYS A 14 -13.97 -7.81 17.73
C LYS A 14 -12.91 -8.26 16.71
N GLU A 15 -13.06 -9.46 16.18
CA GLU A 15 -12.17 -10.00 15.17
C GLU A 15 -12.32 -9.26 13.83
N GLN A 16 -13.56 -8.98 13.41
CA GLN A 16 -13.80 -8.19 12.20
C GLN A 16 -13.18 -6.78 12.31
N GLU A 17 -13.33 -6.11 13.46
CA GLU A 17 -12.71 -4.80 13.69
C GLU A 17 -11.18 -4.85 13.62
N ARG A 18 -10.57 -5.96 14.10
CA ARG A 18 -9.13 -6.18 13.98
C ARG A 18 -8.72 -6.30 12.50
N LEU A 19 -9.42 -7.12 11.73
CA LEU A 19 -9.15 -7.33 10.30
C LEU A 19 -9.36 -6.05 9.49
N ASP A 20 -10.40 -5.27 9.78
CA ASP A 20 -10.64 -3.98 9.14
C ASP A 20 -9.52 -2.99 9.45
N SER A 21 -9.04 -2.96 10.69
CA SER A 21 -7.90 -2.14 11.09
C SER A 21 -6.61 -2.54 10.35
N LEU A 22 -6.33 -3.84 10.21
CA LEU A 22 -5.18 -4.32 9.45
C LEU A 22 -5.30 -3.99 7.96
N CYS A 23 -6.48 -4.15 7.37
CA CYS A 23 -6.76 -3.72 5.99
C CYS A 23 -6.48 -2.23 5.79
N ALA A 24 -6.93 -1.39 6.72
CA ALA A 24 -6.72 0.06 6.67
C ALA A 24 -5.23 0.40 6.75
N GLN A 25 -4.49 -0.22 7.67
CA GLN A 25 -3.04 -0.02 7.82
C GLN A 25 -2.29 -0.42 6.53
N CYS A 26 -2.63 -1.57 5.95
CA CYS A 26 -2.01 -2.00 4.69
C CYS A 26 -2.33 -1.03 3.54
N ARG A 27 -3.55 -0.53 3.44
CA ARG A 27 -3.91 0.48 2.43
C ARG A 27 -3.11 1.78 2.62
N THR A 28 -2.98 2.25 3.86
CA THR A 28 -2.18 3.45 4.17
C THR A 28 -0.71 3.28 3.77
N GLU A 29 -0.09 2.14 4.09
CA GLU A 29 1.31 1.89 3.69
C GLU A 29 1.47 1.75 2.17
N ARG A 30 0.52 1.10 1.49
CA ARG A 30 0.51 1.01 0.02
C ARG A 30 0.41 2.40 -0.60
N ASP A 31 -0.51 3.23 -0.12
CA ASP A 31 -0.73 4.57 -0.65
C ASP A 31 0.51 5.45 -0.41
N ARG A 32 1.17 5.32 0.74
CA ARG A 32 2.45 5.98 1.01
C ARG A 32 3.52 5.61 -0.01
N LYS A 33 3.69 4.31 -0.31
CA LYS A 33 4.66 3.83 -1.30
C LYS A 33 4.27 4.22 -2.73
N MET A 34 2.98 4.34 -3.02
CA MET A 34 2.49 4.78 -4.33
C MET A 34 2.81 6.25 -4.60
N LEU A 35 2.97 7.09 -3.56
CA LEU A 35 3.47 8.45 -3.72
C LEU A 35 4.92 8.49 -4.23
N ASP A 36 5.76 7.53 -3.81
CA ASP A 36 7.13 7.42 -4.31
C ASP A 36 7.15 7.10 -5.81
N VAL A 37 6.25 6.21 -6.26
CA VAL A 37 6.04 5.89 -7.68
C VAL A 37 5.69 7.14 -8.49
N VAL A 38 4.75 7.97 -8.00
CA VAL A 38 4.40 9.24 -8.65
C VAL A 38 5.62 10.16 -8.79
N ASN A 39 6.44 10.25 -7.74
CA ASN A 39 7.67 11.04 -7.78
C ASN A 39 8.69 10.49 -8.79
N TRP A 40 8.78 9.17 -8.98
CA TRP A 40 9.66 8.57 -9.97
C TRP A 40 9.19 8.81 -11.40
N TYR A 41 7.88 8.73 -11.69
CA TYR A 41 7.37 9.12 -13.01
C TYR A 41 7.69 10.58 -13.34
N GLN A 42 7.45 11.50 -12.40
CA GLN A 42 7.79 12.91 -12.60
C GLN A 42 9.29 13.13 -12.83
N ARG A 43 10.15 12.39 -12.14
CA ARG A 43 11.59 12.41 -12.37
C ARG A 43 11.93 11.89 -13.77
N TYR A 44 11.37 10.74 -14.16
CA TYR A 44 11.60 10.11 -15.47
C TYR A 44 11.20 11.06 -16.61
N GLU A 45 10.04 11.72 -16.51
CA GLU A 45 9.59 12.73 -17.47
C GLU A 45 10.55 13.93 -17.53
N ARG A 46 11.02 14.41 -16.36
CA ARG A 46 11.98 15.50 -16.28
C ARG A 46 13.31 15.13 -16.94
N GLU A 47 13.84 13.94 -16.67
CA GLU A 47 15.08 13.42 -17.25
C GLU A 47 14.95 13.30 -18.77
N THR A 48 13.83 12.75 -19.25
CA THR A 48 13.49 12.67 -20.68
C THR A 48 13.50 14.05 -21.34
N ARG A 49 12.81 15.04 -20.73
CA ARG A 49 12.74 16.40 -21.27
C ARG A 49 14.10 17.11 -21.30
N LEU A 50 14.97 16.81 -20.34
CA LEU A 50 16.31 17.40 -20.25
C LEU A 50 17.36 16.63 -21.04
N GLY A 51 17.02 15.48 -21.64
CA GLY A 51 17.99 14.60 -22.29
C GLY A 51 19.02 13.99 -21.32
N LEU A 52 18.65 13.81 -20.05
CA LEU A 52 19.50 13.20 -19.03
C LEU A 52 19.34 11.67 -19.04
N PRO A 53 20.36 10.91 -18.63
CA PRO A 53 20.19 9.49 -18.37
C PRO A 53 19.14 9.27 -17.28
N HIS A 54 18.31 8.25 -17.46
CA HIS A 54 17.27 7.93 -16.49
C HIS A 54 17.84 7.30 -15.23
N THR A 55 17.37 7.74 -14.06
CA THR A 55 17.73 7.10 -12.78
C THR A 55 17.11 5.70 -12.67
N LEU A 56 15.84 5.57 -13.09
CA LEU A 56 15.10 4.32 -13.16
C LEU A 56 14.48 4.21 -14.55
N SER A 57 14.43 3.00 -15.10
CA SER A 57 13.67 2.75 -16.32
C SER A 57 12.16 2.83 -16.03
N ILE A 58 11.37 3.15 -17.05
CA ILE A 58 9.90 3.20 -16.91
C ILE A 58 9.34 1.84 -16.51
N GLU A 59 9.93 0.75 -17.01
CA GLU A 59 9.54 -0.63 -16.68
C GLU A 59 9.79 -0.96 -15.21
N GLN A 60 10.87 -0.46 -14.60
CA GLN A 60 11.13 -0.68 -13.17
C GLN A 60 10.08 0.04 -12.30
N ILE A 61 9.65 1.24 -12.71
CA ILE A 61 8.63 2.01 -12.02
C ILE A 61 7.28 1.27 -12.14
N ASP A 62 6.91 0.85 -13.35
CA ASP A 62 5.66 0.14 -13.64
C ASP A 62 5.58 -1.20 -12.88
N GLN A 63 6.66 -1.99 -12.90
CA GLN A 63 6.72 -3.27 -12.19
C GLN A 63 6.49 -3.10 -10.68
N TYR A 64 7.13 -2.11 -10.07
CA TYR A 64 6.93 -1.83 -8.65
C TYR A 64 5.51 -1.32 -8.36
N ALA A 65 4.96 -0.45 -9.22
CA ALA A 65 3.59 0.04 -9.09
C ALA A 65 2.56 -1.08 -9.17
N THR A 66 2.69 -2.00 -10.13
CA THR A 66 1.84 -3.19 -10.24
C THR A 66 1.98 -4.09 -9.01
N ALA A 67 3.20 -4.37 -8.57
CA ALA A 67 3.41 -5.20 -7.38
C ALA A 67 2.79 -4.60 -6.10
N LEU A 68 2.74 -3.26 -5.99
CA LEU A 68 2.02 -2.58 -4.91
C LEU A 68 0.49 -2.68 -5.06
N ALA A 69 -0.03 -2.62 -6.28
CA ALA A 69 -1.45 -2.73 -6.56
C ALA A 69 -2.00 -4.12 -6.22
N ASP A 70 -1.19 -5.16 -6.46
CA ASP A 70 -1.55 -6.57 -6.27
C ASP A 70 -1.48 -7.04 -4.80
N ILE A 71 -1.05 -6.18 -3.86
CA ILE A 71 -0.95 -6.52 -2.43
C ILE A 71 -2.24 -7.12 -1.83
N PRO A 72 -3.45 -6.58 -2.09
CA PRO A 72 -4.69 -7.16 -1.58
C PRO A 72 -5.02 -8.54 -2.14
N GLU A 73 -4.36 -8.96 -3.23
CA GLU A 73 -4.55 -10.26 -3.87
C GLU A 73 -3.61 -11.33 -3.30
N GLN A 74 -2.65 -10.93 -2.44
CA GLN A 74 -1.74 -11.86 -1.81
C GLN A 74 -2.47 -12.82 -0.86
N ALA A 75 -2.05 -14.09 -0.91
CA ALA A 75 -2.52 -15.08 0.05
C ALA A 75 -2.12 -14.66 1.48
N GLY A 76 -3.11 -14.59 2.38
CA GLY A 76 -2.89 -14.18 3.77
C GLY A 76 -3.09 -12.68 4.04
N PHE A 77 -3.41 -11.86 3.03
CA PHE A 77 -3.84 -10.49 3.26
C PHE A 77 -5.12 -10.46 4.15
N PRO A 78 -5.22 -9.54 5.13
CA PRO A 78 -4.28 -8.45 5.48
C PRO A 78 -3.23 -8.83 6.54
N GLU A 79 -3.18 -10.08 7.00
CA GLU A 79 -2.36 -10.49 8.15
C GLU A 79 -0.91 -10.81 7.77
N GLN A 80 -0.70 -11.27 6.54
CA GLN A 80 0.61 -11.61 5.98
C GLN A 80 0.75 -10.89 4.65
N VAL A 81 1.56 -9.84 4.65
CA VAL A 81 1.82 -9.02 3.46
C VAL A 81 3.30 -9.02 3.15
N VAL A 82 3.65 -9.39 1.92
CA VAL A 82 4.99 -9.28 1.38
C VAL A 82 5.06 -8.02 0.53
N TRP A 83 5.82 -7.03 1.00
CA TRP A 83 5.99 -5.78 0.28
C TRP A 83 7.05 -5.93 -0.82
N PRO A 84 6.82 -5.39 -2.03
CA PRO A 84 7.84 -5.41 -3.07
C PRO A 84 9.08 -4.62 -2.63
N GLU A 85 10.24 -5.07 -3.08
CA GLU A 85 11.50 -4.36 -2.85
C GLU A 85 11.49 -3.03 -3.58
N HIS A 86 11.97 -2.00 -2.89
CA HIS A 86 12.10 -0.68 -3.49
C HIS A 86 13.14 -0.74 -4.62
N PRO A 87 12.84 -0.26 -5.83
CA PRO A 87 13.82 -0.25 -6.92
C PRO A 87 15.02 0.62 -6.52
N ALA A 88 16.22 0.04 -6.60
CA ALA A 88 17.45 0.77 -6.30
C ALA A 88 17.81 1.70 -7.47
N PRO A 89 18.21 2.96 -7.20
CA PRO A 89 18.77 3.86 -8.21
C PRO A 89 20.19 3.45 -8.63
#